data_AF-C8X696-F1
#
_entry.id   AF-C8X696-F1
#
_cell.length_a   1.000
_cell.length_b   1.000
_cell.length_c   1.000
_cell.angle_alpha   90.00
_cell.angle_beta   90.00
_cell.angle_gamma   90.00
#
_symmetry.space_group_name_H-M   'P 1'
#
loop_
_entity.id
_entity.type
_entity.pdbx_description
1 polymer ?
#
loop_
_entity_poly.entity_id
_entity_poly.type
_entity_poly.pdbx_seq_one_letter_code
_entity_poly.pdbx_strand_id
1 'polypeptide(L)'
;MNPMYTITITVLGTDAETSLREDVQSTIEVLRDGLDQWVEPGRKVRWEIRCPSGRVTAGQITVYDGANTVRDVDRHLQTVRQVLTEEATDAARI
;
A
#
# COMPACT_ATOMS: atom_id res chain seq x y z
N MET A 1 -4.47 -17.61 -15.23
CA MET A 1 -4.31 -16.20 -14.80
C MET A 1 -3.51 -16.25 -13.52
N ASN A 2 -2.36 -15.58 -13.44
CA ASN A 2 -1.63 -15.49 -12.18
C ASN A 2 -2.43 -14.56 -11.24
N PRO A 3 -2.64 -14.94 -9.97
CA PRO A 3 -3.27 -14.05 -9.00
C PRO A 3 -2.42 -12.77 -8.89
N MET A 4 -3.03 -11.61 -9.16
CA MET A 4 -2.33 -10.33 -9.13
C MET A 4 -2.97 -9.38 -8.12
N TYR A 5 -2.13 -8.71 -7.36
CA TYR A 5 -2.47 -7.56 -6.56
C TYR A 5 -2.49 -6.32 -7.46
N THR A 6 -3.52 -5.50 -7.34
CA THR A 6 -3.57 -4.16 -7.97
C THR A 6 -3.43 -3.11 -6.90
N ILE A 7 -2.42 -2.26 -7.01
CA ILE A 7 -2.10 -1.19 -6.06
C ILE A 7 -2.45 0.12 -6.74
N THR A 8 -3.28 0.93 -6.11
CA THR A 8 -3.62 2.28 -6.55
C THR A 8 -3.17 3.24 -5.47
N ILE A 9 -2.26 4.16 -5.78
CA ILE A 9 -1.82 5.23 -4.89
C ILE A 9 -2.42 6.53 -5.40
N THR A 10 -3.03 7.31 -4.51
CA THR A 10 -3.67 8.59 -4.84
C THR A 10 -3.19 9.66 -3.88
N VAL A 11 -2.48 10.65 -4.40
CA VAL A 11 -2.11 11.85 -3.64
C VAL A 11 -3.11 12.94 -3.98
N LEU A 12 -3.60 13.66 -2.96
CA LEU A 12 -4.52 14.76 -3.21
C LEU A 12 -3.85 15.83 -4.07
N GLY A 13 -4.41 16.11 -5.25
CA GLY A 13 -3.87 17.08 -6.19
C GLY A 13 -2.96 16.50 -7.27
N THR A 14 -2.78 15.17 -7.33
CA THR A 14 -2.11 14.46 -8.43
C THR A 14 -3.04 13.42 -9.04
N ASP A 15 -2.65 12.90 -10.22
CA ASP A 15 -3.26 11.70 -10.76
C ASP A 15 -2.95 10.48 -9.87
N ALA A 16 -3.83 9.48 -9.93
CA ALA A 16 -3.63 8.21 -9.24
C ALA A 16 -2.65 7.32 -10.03
N GLU A 17 -1.69 6.74 -9.32
CA GLU A 17 -0.74 5.78 -9.89
C GLU A 17 -1.24 4.36 -9.63
N THR A 18 -1.33 3.54 -10.68
CA THR A 18 -1.75 2.13 -10.56
C THR A 18 -0.63 1.19 -10.96
N SER A 19 -0.38 0.17 -10.15
CA SER A 19 0.63 -0.87 -10.37
C SER A 19 0.07 -2.27 -10.13
N LEU A 20 0.62 -3.26 -10.83
CA LEU A 20 0.27 -4.68 -10.69
C LEU A 20 1.44 -5.47 -10.11
N ARG A 21 1.18 -6.35 -9.14
CA ARG A 21 2.20 -7.19 -8.49
C ARG A 21 1.72 -8.61 -8.27
N GLU A 22 2.65 -9.55 -8.36
CA GLU A 22 2.36 -10.99 -8.30
C GLU A 22 2.35 -11.54 -6.87
N ASP A 23 3.02 -10.87 -5.94
CA ASP A 23 3.18 -11.33 -4.56
C ASP A 23 3.09 -10.17 -3.55
N VAL A 24 2.92 -10.55 -2.28
CA VAL A 24 2.78 -9.61 -1.16
C VAL A 24 4.04 -8.76 -0.96
N GLN A 25 5.24 -9.34 -1.11
CA GLN A 25 6.49 -8.62 -0.85
C GLN A 25 6.70 -7.52 -1.91
N SER A 26 6.55 -7.85 -3.18
CA SER A 26 6.63 -6.87 -4.28
C SER A 26 5.53 -5.80 -4.19
N THR A 27 4.37 -6.16 -3.64
CA THR A 27 3.26 -5.22 -3.36
C THR A 27 3.64 -4.20 -2.30
N ILE A 28 4.25 -4.65 -1.20
CA ILE A 28 4.72 -3.78 -0.12
C ILE A 28 5.87 -2.88 -0.56
N GLU A 29 6.79 -3.39 -1.39
CA GLU A 29 7.91 -2.60 -1.90
C GLU A 29 7.44 -1.44 -2.79
N VAL A 30 6.49 -1.68 -3.71
CA VAL A 30 5.90 -0.59 -4.50
C VAL A 30 5.16 0.41 -3.63
N LEU A 31 4.40 -0.07 -2.64
CA LEU A 31 3.70 0.83 -1.74
C LEU A 31 4.70 1.68 -0.95
N ARG A 32 5.82 1.11 -0.50
CA ARG A 32 6.90 1.86 0.16
C ARG A 32 7.47 2.92 -0.77
N ASP A 33 7.90 2.55 -1.98
CA ASP A 33 8.53 3.48 -2.92
C ASP A 33 7.59 4.64 -3.28
N GLY A 34 6.30 4.32 -3.51
CA GLY A 34 5.29 5.34 -3.76
C GLY A 34 5.05 6.23 -2.53
N LEU A 35 4.98 5.67 -1.33
CA LEU A 35 4.88 6.49 -0.13
C LEU A 35 6.12 7.37 0.03
N ASP A 36 7.34 6.84 -0.05
CA ASP A 36 8.59 7.59 0.11
C ASP A 36 8.75 8.71 -0.94
N GLN A 37 8.29 8.49 -2.18
CA GLN A 37 8.28 9.52 -3.22
C GLN A 37 7.32 10.67 -2.89
N TRP A 38 6.17 10.35 -2.30
CA TRP A 38 5.06 11.30 -2.10
C TRP A 38 4.97 11.86 -0.69
N VAL A 39 5.80 11.37 0.24
CA VAL A 39 5.82 11.86 1.60
C VAL A 39 6.49 13.25 1.65
N GLU A 40 5.63 14.26 1.78
CA GLU A 40 6.02 15.60 2.22
C GLU A 40 5.15 16.04 3.40
N PRO A 41 5.67 16.88 4.32
CA PRO A 41 4.87 17.43 5.41
C PRO A 41 3.60 18.11 4.91
N GLY A 42 2.45 17.76 5.49
CA GLY A 42 1.13 18.27 5.11
C GLY A 42 0.48 17.54 3.95
N ARG A 43 1.17 16.63 3.26
CA ARG A 43 0.56 15.80 2.21
C ARG A 43 -0.20 14.61 2.79
N LYS A 44 -1.27 14.29 2.09
CA LYS A 44 -2.18 13.18 2.40
C LYS A 44 -2.17 12.22 1.22
N VAL A 45 -1.65 11.03 1.50
CA VAL A 45 -1.51 9.95 0.52
C VAL A 45 -2.52 8.87 0.86
N ARG A 46 -3.39 8.56 -0.09
CA ARG A 46 -4.32 7.43 -0.04
C ARG A 46 -3.77 6.29 -0.86
N TRP A 47 -4.10 5.08 -0.46
CA TRP A 47 -3.76 3.90 -1.24
C TRP A 47 -4.86 2.86 -1.10
N GLU A 48 -5.00 2.05 -2.14
CA GLU A 48 -5.91 0.92 -2.24
C GLU A 48 -5.15 -0.26 -2.84
N ILE A 49 -5.36 -1.44 -2.28
CA ILE A 49 -4.83 -2.70 -2.76
C ILE A 49 -6.01 -3.64 -2.97
N ARG A 50 -6.25 -4.00 -4.23
CA ARG A 50 -7.17 -5.09 -4.58
C ARG A 50 -6.40 -6.40 -4.55
N CYS A 51 -6.79 -7.30 -3.67
CA CYS A 51 -6.23 -8.64 -3.54
C CYS A 51 -6.73 -9.55 -4.68
N PRO A 52 -5.98 -10.61 -5.02
CA PRO A 52 -6.43 -11.61 -6.00
C PRO A 52 -7.75 -12.31 -5.62
N SER A 53 -8.05 -12.38 -4.32
CA SER A 53 -9.32 -12.89 -3.78
C SER A 53 -10.53 -12.00 -4.11
N GLY A 54 -10.32 -10.80 -4.66
CA GLY A 54 -11.34 -9.79 -4.90
C GLY A 54 -11.62 -8.88 -3.70
N ARG A 55 -11.04 -9.17 -2.52
CA ARG A 55 -11.08 -8.27 -1.37
C ARG A 55 -10.24 -7.01 -1.63
N VAL A 56 -10.60 -5.93 -0.97
CA VAL A 56 -9.94 -4.63 -1.10
C VAL A 56 -9.48 -4.16 0.27
N THR A 57 -8.20 -3.82 0.38
CA THR A 57 -7.60 -3.18 1.55
C THR A 57 -7.22 -1.76 1.16
N ALA A 58 -7.69 -0.76 1.89
CA ALA A 58 -7.35 0.63 1.61
C ALA A 58 -6.95 1.34 2.89
N GLY A 59 -6.18 2.41 2.73
CA GLY A 59 -5.77 3.24 3.84
C GLY A 59 -5.30 4.61 3.39
N GLN A 60 -4.94 5.41 4.38
CA GLN A 60 -4.48 6.76 4.17
C GLN A 60 -3.45 7.09 5.23
N ILE A 61 -2.36 7.71 4.79
CA ILE A 61 -1.37 8.31 5.67
C ILE A 61 -1.37 9.82 5.46
N THR A 62 -1.32 10.55 6.56
CA THR A 62 -1.06 11.99 6.55
C THR A 62 0.30 12.18 7.19
N VAL A 63 1.24 12.78 6.48
CA VAL A 63 2.56 13.02 7.04
C VAL A 63 2.57 14.41 7.63
N TYR A 64 2.71 14.50 8.95
CA TYR A 64 2.71 15.78 9.65
C TYR A 64 4.11 16.36 9.86
N ASP A 65 5.13 15.50 9.94
CA ASP A 65 6.50 15.88 10.25
C ASP A 65 7.51 15.08 9.43
N GLY A 66 8.42 15.79 8.75
CA GLY A 66 9.51 15.21 7.97
C GLY A 66 10.45 14.35 8.83
N ALA A 67 10.63 14.70 10.12
CA ALA A 67 11.52 13.96 11.02
C ALA A 67 10.96 12.59 11.44
N ASN A 68 9.64 12.40 11.40
CA ASN A 68 8.95 11.16 11.80
C ASN A 68 8.39 10.36 10.61
N THR A 69 8.39 10.96 9.43
CA THR A 69 7.98 10.39 8.14
C THR A 69 8.33 8.91 7.98
N VAL A 70 9.62 8.56 8.09
CA VAL A 70 10.09 7.19 7.83
C VAL A 70 9.48 6.20 8.80
N ARG A 71 9.38 6.58 10.09
CA ARG A 71 8.81 5.71 11.13
C ARG A 71 7.31 5.51 10.95
N ASP A 72 6.60 6.56 10.54
CA ASP A 72 5.16 6.48 10.31
C ASP A 72 4.85 5.65 9.06
N VAL A 73 5.63 5.82 7.98
CA VAL A 73 5.56 4.98 6.78
C VAL A 73 5.86 3.52 7.13
N ASP A 74 6.94 3.24 7.86
CA ASP A 74 7.29 1.86 8.25
C ASP A 74 6.22 1.19 9.11
N ARG A 75 5.68 1.88 10.13
CA ARG A 75 4.58 1.34 10.96
C ARG A 75 3.34 1.05 10.11
N HIS A 76 3.04 1.95 9.18
CA HIS A 76 1.91 1.82 8.29
C HIS A 76 2.09 0.61 7.37
N LEU A 77 3.25 0.46 6.73
CA LEU A 77 3.61 -0.67 5.88
C LEU A 77 3.60 -2.01 6.63
N GLN A 78 4.02 -2.04 7.90
CA GLN A 78 3.91 -3.25 8.73
C GLN A 78 2.45 -3.71 8.88
N THR A 79 1.54 -2.76 9.09
CA THR A 79 0.10 -3.07 9.17
C THR A 79 -0.42 -3.62 7.84
N VAL A 80 -0.06 -2.98 6.72
CA VAL A 80 -0.45 -3.46 5.39
C VAL A 80 0.09 -4.85 5.12
N ARG A 81 1.36 -5.10 5.45
CA ARG A 81 2.00 -6.41 5.29
C ARG A 81 1.26 -7.50 6.06
N GLN A 82 0.86 -7.22 7.30
CA GLN A 82 0.09 -8.16 8.10
C GLN A 82 -1.23 -8.50 7.40
N VAL A 83 -2.02 -7.50 7.01
CA VAL A 83 -3.31 -7.69 6.33
C VAL A 83 -3.14 -8.51 5.04
N LEU A 84 -2.20 -8.15 4.19
CA LEU A 84 -1.98 -8.86 2.92
C LEU A 84 -1.49 -10.29 3.12
N THR A 85 -0.71 -10.56 4.18
CA THR A 85 -0.25 -11.92 4.51
C THR A 85 -1.42 -12.78 5.01
N GLU A 86 -2.29 -12.22 5.85
CA GLU A 86 -3.51 -12.89 6.32
C GLU A 86 -4.43 -13.21 5.13
N GLU A 87 -4.62 -12.26 4.22
CA GLU A 87 -5.39 -12.42 2.98
C GLU A 87 -4.82 -13.50 2.05
N ALA A 88 -3.50 -13.52 1.85
CA ALA A 88 -2.84 -14.55 1.05
C ALA A 88 -3.00 -15.94 1.68
N THR A 89 -2.95 -16.02 3.01
CA THR A 89 -3.13 -17.27 3.77
C THR A 89 -4.57 -17.77 3.68
N ASP A 90 -5.56 -16.87 3.78
CA ASP A 90 -6.99 -17.21 3.62
C ASP A 90 -7.26 -17.74 2.21
N ALA A 91 -6.75 -17.07 1.18
CA ALA A 91 -6.89 -17.47 -0.22
C ALA A 91 -6.26 -18.83 -0.54
N ALA A 92 -5.18 -19.21 0.14
CA ALA A 92 -4.53 -20.51 -0.03
C ALA A 92 -5.29 -21.68 0.61
N ARG A 93 -6.32 -21.40 1.42
CA ARG A 93 -7.14 -22.42 2.11
C ARG A 93 -8.44 -22.77 1.38
N ILE A 94 -8.75 -22.06 0.29
CA ILE A 94 -9.97 -22.20 -0.53
C ILE A 94 -9.66 -23.03 -1.78
#